data_AF-A0A5D6V802-F1
#
_entry.id   AF-A0A5D6V802-F1
#
_cell.length_a   1.000
_cell.length_b   1.000
_cell.length_c   1.000
_cell.angle_alpha   90.00
_cell.angle_beta   90.00
_cell.angle_gamma   90.00
#
_symmetry.space_group_name_H-M   'P 1'
#
loop_
_entity.id
_entity.type
_entity.pdbx_description
1 polymer ?
#
loop_
_entity_poly.entity_id
_entity_poly.type
_entity_poly.pdbx_seq_one_letter_code
_entity_poly.pdbx_strand_id
1 'polypeptide(L)'
;MTFLQFSQTHFLRGTSLLVLRQHGLYISQRKRNGVAWLESEIPYEELLPVSVEHTQPTWSFSWVWVLVWLGYHLASAALHMADDPEAWVAMLAFGLVVGSIVALRRWYGATTTLYTNRLRITMPLRASQRAAFEAFTDELRHRAHGYLRSEYAQVNPLGPIELQLHRLHWLHHLNVLSEQELRTLSTRLTGRLSLDPLKLMGQDLETPYLN
;
A
#
# COMPACT_ATOMS: atom_id res chain seq x y z
N MET A 1 14.68 -16.71 -15.10
CA MET A 1 14.04 -15.40 -14.87
C MET A 1 13.93 -15.20 -13.37
N THR A 2 14.55 -14.16 -12.81
CA THR A 2 14.44 -13.82 -11.39
C THR A 2 13.09 -13.15 -11.14
N PHE A 3 12.23 -13.79 -10.36
CA PHE A 3 10.99 -13.16 -9.91
C PHE A 3 11.32 -12.21 -8.77
N LEU A 4 10.92 -10.94 -8.90
CA LEU A 4 11.00 -10.00 -7.79
C LEU A 4 10.07 -10.49 -6.69
N GLN A 5 10.66 -10.70 -5.52
CA GLN A 5 9.99 -11.22 -4.34
C GLN A 5 10.26 -10.31 -3.16
N PHE A 6 9.24 -10.10 -2.34
CA PHE A 6 9.35 -9.42 -1.07
C PHE A 6 8.87 -10.37 0.03
N SER A 7 9.75 -10.68 0.99
CA SER A 7 9.42 -11.56 2.10
C SER A 7 9.62 -10.84 3.42
N GLN A 8 8.64 -10.97 4.31
CA GLN A 8 8.71 -10.45 5.67
C GLN A 8 8.47 -11.56 6.69
N THR A 9 9.30 -11.57 7.73
CA THR A 9 9.18 -12.53 8.83
C THR A 9 8.69 -11.81 10.10
N HIS A 10 7.61 -12.32 10.67
CA HIS A 10 7.04 -11.88 11.94
C HIS A 10 7.28 -12.94 13.01
N PHE A 11 7.85 -12.52 14.15
CA PHE A 11 8.17 -13.42 15.25
C PHE A 11 6.94 -14.19 15.80
N LEU A 12 5.77 -13.52 15.88
CA LEU A 12 4.54 -14.11 16.41
C LEU A 12 3.54 -14.54 15.31
N ARG A 13 3.53 -13.87 14.16
CA ARG A 13 2.51 -14.07 13.11
C ARG A 13 2.94 -14.97 11.96
N GLY A 14 4.23 -15.34 11.88
CA GLY A 14 4.76 -16.18 10.80
C GLY A 14 5.37 -15.36 9.67
N THR A 15 5.33 -15.85 8.42
CA THR A 15 5.96 -15.20 7.27
C THR A 15 4.94 -14.76 6.25
N SER A 16 5.11 -13.56 5.68
CA SER A 16 4.38 -13.08 4.52
C SER A 16 5.32 -12.97 3.34
N LEU A 17 4.89 -13.45 2.18
CA LEU A 17 5.67 -13.51 0.96
C LEU A 17 4.80 -12.98 -0.18
N LEU A 18 5.32 -11.97 -0.87
CA LEU A 18 4.73 -11.34 -2.03
C LEU A 18 5.63 -11.63 -3.22
N VAL A 19 5.08 -12.23 -4.27
CA VAL A 19 5.83 -12.59 -5.49
C VAL A 19 5.09 -12.08 -6.71
N LEU A 20 5.82 -11.37 -7.56
CA LEU A 20 5.32 -10.91 -8.86
C LEU A 20 5.40 -12.04 -9.88
N ARG A 21 4.25 -12.58 -10.27
CA ARG A 21 4.12 -13.61 -11.31
C ARG A 21 3.80 -12.98 -12.67
N GLN A 22 3.59 -13.82 -13.69
CA GLN A 22 3.29 -13.35 -15.05
C GLN A 22 1.90 -12.71 -15.19
N HIS A 23 0.90 -13.23 -14.47
CA HIS A 23 -0.50 -12.81 -14.61
C HIS A 23 -1.08 -12.13 -13.36
N GLY A 24 -0.29 -12.04 -12.28
CA GLY A 24 -0.77 -11.43 -11.06
C GLY A 24 0.27 -11.36 -9.94
N LEU A 25 -0.19 -10.85 -8.81
CA LEU A 25 0.52 -10.82 -7.55
C LEU A 25 0.14 -12.05 -6.74
N TYR A 26 1.13 -12.91 -6.48
CA TYR A 26 0.96 -14.04 -5.58
C TYR A 26 1.29 -13.62 -4.15
N ILE A 27 0.36 -13.91 -3.24
CA ILE A 27 0.47 -13.61 -1.82
C ILE A 27 0.42 -14.93 -1.07
N SER A 28 1.46 -15.22 -0.30
CA SER A 28 1.50 -16.35 0.63
C SER A 28 1.72 -15.83 2.04
N GLN A 29 0.84 -16.20 2.96
CA GLN A 29 1.06 -16.03 4.39
C GLN A 29 1.13 -17.40 5.05
N ARG A 30 2.21 -17.66 5.76
CA ARG A 30 2.44 -18.90 6.48
C ARG A 30 2.50 -18.61 7.97
N LYS A 31 1.83 -19.43 8.77
CA LYS A 31 1.92 -19.38 10.24
C LYS A 31 3.33 -19.81 10.70
N ARG A 32 3.65 -19.56 11.97
CA ARG A 32 4.95 -19.95 12.56
C ARG A 32 5.22 -21.47 12.50
N ASN A 33 4.17 -22.29 12.44
CA ASN A 33 4.26 -23.75 12.26
C ASN A 33 4.55 -24.17 10.80
N GLY A 34 4.77 -23.23 9.88
CA GLY A 34 5.05 -23.49 8.48
C GLY A 34 3.82 -23.77 7.61
N VAL A 35 2.63 -23.89 8.22
CA VAL A 35 1.38 -24.13 7.49
C VAL A 35 0.93 -22.86 6.78
N ALA A 36 0.66 -22.97 5.49
CA ALA A 36 0.08 -21.91 4.68
C ALA A 36 -1.33 -21.58 5.20
N TRP A 37 -1.55 -20.33 5.57
CA TRP A 37 -2.83 -19.84 6.05
C TRP A 37 -3.58 -19.04 4.99
N LEU A 38 -2.87 -18.32 4.14
CA LEU A 38 -3.44 -17.59 3.01
C LEU A 38 -2.54 -17.79 1.80
N GLU A 39 -3.08 -18.34 0.72
CA GLU A 39 -2.43 -18.37 -0.58
C GLU A 39 -3.43 -17.89 -1.61
N SER A 40 -3.20 -16.71 -2.16
CA SER A 40 -4.09 -16.13 -3.17
C SER A 40 -3.26 -15.46 -4.26
N GLU A 41 -3.67 -15.66 -5.51
CA GLU A 41 -3.13 -14.95 -6.66
C GLU A 41 -4.17 -13.90 -7.07
N ILE A 42 -3.75 -12.64 -7.09
CA ILE A 42 -4.61 -11.52 -7.47
C ILE A 42 -4.19 -11.06 -8.86
N PRO A 43 -5.11 -11.04 -9.82
CA PRO A 43 -4.81 -10.66 -11.19
C PRO A 43 -4.53 -9.14 -11.28
N TYR A 44 -3.72 -8.71 -12.25
CA TYR A 44 -3.27 -7.31 -12.36
C TYR A 44 -4.41 -6.31 -12.56
N GLU A 45 -5.51 -6.77 -13.15
CA GLU A 45 -6.78 -6.08 -13.37
C GLU A 45 -7.42 -5.62 -12.05
N GLU A 46 -7.22 -6.36 -10.96
CA GLU A 46 -7.81 -6.07 -9.65
C GLU A 46 -6.88 -5.31 -8.70
N LEU A 47 -5.60 -5.16 -9.07
CA LEU A 47 -4.58 -4.54 -8.22
C LEU A 47 -4.56 -3.01 -8.32
N LEU A 48 -4.96 -2.44 -9.45
CA LEU A 48 -4.95 -0.99 -9.62
C LEU A 48 -6.20 -0.32 -8.99
N PRO A 49 -6.08 0.88 -8.42
CA PRO A 49 -4.84 1.66 -8.24
C PRO A 49 -3.99 1.13 -7.08
N VAL A 50 -2.67 1.04 -7.29
CA VAL A 50 -1.71 0.66 -6.23
C VAL A 50 -1.19 1.90 -5.52
N SER A 51 -1.63 2.09 -4.27
CA SER A 51 -1.24 3.20 -3.40
C SER A 51 -0.54 2.69 -2.15
N VAL A 52 0.48 3.43 -1.71
CA VAL A 52 1.23 3.11 -0.49
C VAL A 52 1.06 4.24 0.50
N GLU A 53 0.51 3.94 1.67
CA GLU A 53 0.43 4.89 2.78
C GLU A 53 1.41 4.49 3.88
N HIS A 54 2.14 5.47 4.37
CA HIS A 54 3.09 5.30 5.46
C HIS A 54 2.48 5.91 6.72
N THR A 55 2.09 5.06 7.66
CA THR A 55 1.59 5.51 8.96
C THR A 55 2.73 5.51 9.97
N GLN A 56 3.05 6.69 10.48
CA GLN A 56 3.94 6.82 11.63
C GLN A 56 3.15 6.65 12.92
N PRO A 57 3.76 6.07 13.98
CA PRO A 57 3.10 5.98 15.27
C PRO A 57 2.86 7.38 15.81
N THR A 58 1.59 7.80 15.84
CA THR A 58 1.21 9.07 16.46
C THR A 58 1.28 8.91 17.97
N TRP A 59 1.89 9.90 18.62
CA TRP A 59 1.78 10.06 20.06
C TRP A 59 0.42 10.69 20.33
N SER A 60 -0.48 9.98 21.02
CA SER A 60 -1.63 10.68 21.58
C SER A 60 -1.09 11.64 22.65
N PHE A 61 -1.50 12.90 22.55
CA PHE A 61 -1.07 13.98 23.46
C PHE A 61 -1.22 13.59 24.94
N SER A 62 -2.20 12.76 25.25
CA SER A 62 -2.44 12.20 26.59
C SER A 62 -1.25 11.42 27.17
N TRP A 63 -0.54 10.61 26.38
CA TRP A 63 0.60 9.83 26.88
C TRP A 63 1.80 10.70 27.24
N VAL A 64 2.00 11.81 26.53
CA VAL A 64 3.04 12.79 26.86
C VAL A 64 2.77 13.37 28.25
N TRP A 65 1.54 13.77 28.53
CA TRP A 65 1.17 14.33 29.83
C TRP A 65 1.28 13.34 30.97
N VAL A 66 0.91 12.08 30.76
CA VAL A 66 1.10 11.03 31.76
C VAL A 66 2.58 10.85 32.08
N LEU A 67 3.45 10.81 31.07
CA LEU A 67 4.90 10.71 31.27
C LEU A 67 5.49 11.95 31.96
N VAL A 68 5.03 13.15 31.60
CA VAL A 68 5.47 14.41 32.22
C VAL A 68 5.02 14.48 33.68
N TRP A 69 3.76 14.14 33.96
CA TRP A 69 3.22 14.11 35.32
C TRP A 69 3.94 13.10 36.20
N LEU A 70 4.16 11.89 35.67
CA LEU A 70 4.88 10.83 36.39
C LEU A 70 6.35 11.22 36.62
N GLY A 71 7.00 11.81 35.61
CA GLY A 71 8.35 12.35 35.73
C GLY A 71 8.46 13.47 36.77
N TYR A 72 7.47 14.36 36.85
CA TYR A 72 7.39 15.41 37.87
C TYR A 72 7.29 14.84 39.28
N HIS A 73 6.42 13.86 39.51
CA HIS A 73 6.29 13.22 40.83
C HIS A 73 7.56 12.48 41.26
N LEU A 74 8.19 11.75 40.34
CA LEU A 74 9.46 11.08 40.61
C LEU A 74 10.60 12.07 40.89
N ALA A 75 10.70 13.14 40.11
CA ALA A 75 11.72 14.17 40.33
C ALA A 75 11.49 14.90 41.66
N SER A 76 10.24 15.23 41.98
CA SER A 76 9.87 15.83 43.26
C SER A 76 10.23 14.92 44.42
N ALA A 77 9.88 13.63 44.36
CA ALA A 77 10.23 12.66 45.39
C ALA A 77 11.75 12.51 45.56
N ALA A 78 12.50 12.44 44.45
CA ALA A 78 13.95 12.34 44.47
C ALA A 78 14.62 13.58 45.08
N LEU A 79 14.10 14.79 44.81
CA LEU A 79 14.61 16.03 45.41
C LEU A 79 14.38 16.10 46.92
N HIS A 80 13.28 15.53 47.42
CA HIS A 80 13.00 15.47 48.86
C HIS A 80 13.79 14.36 49.58
N MET A 81 14.28 13.36 48.85
CA MET A 81 15.04 12.21 49.36
C MET A 81 16.47 12.20 48.81
N ALA A 82 17.07 13.39 48.62
CA ALA A 82 18.32 13.57 47.89
C ALA A 82 19.52 12.79 48.47
N ASP A 83 19.50 12.51 49.78
CA ASP A 83 20.53 11.74 50.48
C ASP A 83 20.31 10.22 50.45
N ASP A 84 19.17 9.75 49.91
CA ASP A 84 18.84 8.34 49.83
C ASP A 84 19.31 7.73 48.48
N PRO A 85 20.30 6.81 48.48
CA PRO A 85 20.74 6.15 47.25
C PRO A 85 19.61 5.34 46.58
N GLU A 86 18.60 4.88 47.34
CA GLU A 86 17.46 4.15 46.77
C GLU A 86 16.61 5.03 45.84
N ALA A 87 16.48 6.33 46.15
CA ALA A 87 15.74 7.28 45.33
C ALA A 87 16.39 7.48 43.94
N TRP A 88 17.72 7.52 43.89
CA TRP A 88 18.46 7.60 42.62
C TRP A 88 18.32 6.34 41.77
N VAL A 89 18.35 5.16 42.40
CA VAL A 89 18.13 3.88 41.71
C VAL A 89 16.72 3.82 41.13
N ALA A 90 15.70 4.24 41.90
CA ALA A 90 14.32 4.30 41.44
C ALA A 90 14.16 5.24 40.23
N MET A 91 14.82 6.40 40.24
CA MET A 91 14.78 7.35 39.12
C MET A 91 15.45 6.78 37.85
N LEU A 92 16.60 6.13 38.00
CA LEU A 92 17.29 5.46 36.88
C LEU A 92 16.46 4.31 36.30
N ALA A 93 15.88 3.48 37.15
CA ALA A 93 15.00 2.38 36.75
C ALA A 93 13.78 2.92 35.99
N PHE A 94 13.17 4.01 36.47
CA PHE A 94 12.06 4.66 35.80
C PHE A 94 12.45 5.20 34.42
N GLY A 95 13.58 5.91 34.32
CA GLY A 95 14.11 6.42 33.06
C GLY A 95 14.36 5.30 32.03
N LEU A 96 14.88 4.15 32.49
CA LEU A 96 15.05 2.97 31.66
C LEU A 96 13.72 2.38 31.18
N VAL A 97 12.70 2.30 32.05
CA VAL A 97 11.36 1.82 31.66
C VAL A 97 10.72 2.75 30.64
N VAL A 98 10.74 4.06 30.86
CA VAL A 98 10.18 5.02 29.90
C VAL A 98 10.96 5.00 28.59
N GLY A 99 12.29 5.02 28.66
CA GLY A 99 13.16 4.97 27.48
C GLY A 99 12.95 3.70 26.66
N SER A 100 12.83 2.55 27.32
CA SER A 100 12.56 1.27 26.66
C SER A 100 11.16 1.22 26.04
N ILE A 101 10.12 1.74 26.71
CA ILE A 101 8.77 1.86 26.12
C ILE A 101 8.78 2.74 24.86
N VAL A 102 9.45 3.90 24.92
CA VAL A 102 9.56 4.83 23.78
C VAL A 102 10.33 4.19 22.62
N ALA A 103 11.46 3.54 22.91
CA ALA A 103 12.26 2.84 21.90
C ALA A 103 11.48 1.70 21.25
N LEU A 104 10.80 0.87 22.07
CA LEU A 104 9.98 -0.24 21.61
C LEU A 104 8.84 0.28 20.72
N ARG A 105 8.12 1.31 21.14
CA ARG A 105 7.02 1.88 20.35
C ARG A 105 7.50 2.50 19.05
N ARG A 106 8.66 3.15 19.04
CA ARG A 106 9.27 3.69 17.81
C ARG A 106 9.67 2.58 16.85
N TRP A 107 10.18 1.46 17.36
CA TRP A 107 10.61 0.32 16.54
C TRP A 107 9.46 -0.53 16.02
N TYR A 108 8.38 -0.68 16.79
CA TYR A 108 7.23 -1.52 16.42
C TYR A 108 6.05 -0.75 15.82
N GLY A 109 6.00 0.57 15.96
CA GLY A 109 4.84 1.39 15.60
C GLY A 109 4.80 1.89 14.16
N ALA A 110 5.89 1.76 13.39
CA ALA A 110 5.90 2.15 11.98
C ALA A 110 5.20 1.07 11.14
N THR A 111 4.10 1.44 10.48
CA THR A 111 3.35 0.53 9.61
C THR A 111 3.16 1.15 8.24
N THR A 112 3.33 0.35 7.20
CA THR A 112 3.02 0.71 5.84
C THR A 112 1.86 -0.13 5.38
N THR A 113 0.90 0.53 4.74
CA THR A 113 -0.29 -0.13 4.23
C THR A 113 -0.32 0.00 2.71
N LEU A 114 -0.29 -1.14 2.04
CA LEU A 114 -0.53 -1.25 0.61
C LEU A 114 -2.04 -1.25 0.38
N TYR A 115 -2.53 -0.25 -0.32
CA TYR A 115 -3.90 -0.18 -0.79
C TYR A 115 -3.96 -0.56 -2.26
N THR A 116 -4.92 -1.40 -2.56
CA THR A 116 -5.39 -1.72 -3.91
C THR A 116 -6.92 -1.67 -3.86
N ASN A 117 -7.58 -1.82 -5.01
CA ASN A 117 -9.04 -1.81 -5.07
C ASN A 117 -9.68 -2.90 -4.18
N ARG A 118 -9.05 -4.07 -4.08
CA ARG A 118 -9.62 -5.24 -3.36
C ARG A 118 -8.83 -5.70 -2.14
N LEU A 119 -7.63 -5.18 -1.96
CA LEU A 119 -6.71 -5.67 -0.94
C LEU A 119 -6.08 -4.52 -0.17
N ARG A 120 -6.16 -4.63 1.15
CA ARG A 120 -5.44 -3.78 2.10
C ARG A 120 -4.47 -4.64 2.88
N ILE A 121 -3.18 -4.56 2.56
CA ILE A 121 -2.16 -5.27 3.33
C ILE A 121 -1.47 -4.27 4.24
N THR A 122 -1.53 -4.52 5.55
CA THR A 122 -0.83 -3.71 6.55
C THR A 122 0.39 -4.49 7.05
N MET A 123 1.58 -3.89 6.91
CA MET A 123 2.85 -4.49 7.30
C MET A 123 3.62 -3.53 8.21
N PRO A 124 4.24 -4.00 9.30
CA PRO A 124 5.18 -3.22 10.08
C PRO A 124 6.43 -3.01 9.24
N LEU A 125 6.70 -1.79 8.78
CA LEU A 125 7.84 -1.54 7.88
C LEU A 125 9.04 -1.05 8.68
N ARG A 126 10.12 -1.83 8.66
CA ARG A 126 11.41 -1.39 9.21
C ARG A 126 12.04 -0.37 8.25
N ALA A 127 12.75 0.62 8.79
CA ALA A 127 13.43 1.63 7.97
C ALA A 127 14.36 1.02 6.90
N SER A 128 15.05 -0.08 7.23
CA SER A 128 15.92 -0.80 6.29
C SER A 128 15.18 -1.52 5.16
N GLN A 129 13.91 -1.88 5.36
CA GLN A 129 13.10 -2.59 4.37
C GLN A 129 12.31 -1.63 3.48
N ARG A 130 12.30 -0.33 3.79
CA ARG A 130 11.49 0.66 3.10
C ARG A 130 11.84 0.80 1.63
N ALA A 131 13.13 0.97 1.31
CA ALA A 131 13.59 1.07 -0.06
C ALA A 131 13.26 -0.19 -0.89
N ALA A 132 13.39 -1.38 -0.28
CA ALA A 132 13.06 -2.64 -0.94
C ALA A 132 11.54 -2.79 -1.19
N PHE A 133 10.72 -2.32 -0.25
CA PHE A 133 9.26 -2.33 -0.39
C PHE A 133 8.80 -1.32 -1.44
N GLU A 134 9.33 -0.09 -1.41
CA GLU A 134 9.04 0.95 -2.42
C GLU A 134 9.42 0.45 -3.83
N ALA A 135 10.64 -0.08 -3.99
CA ALA A 135 11.08 -0.69 -5.26
C ALA A 135 10.18 -1.84 -5.71
N PHE A 136 9.74 -2.70 -4.79
CA PHE A 136 8.78 -3.76 -5.09
C PHE A 136 7.43 -3.21 -5.56
N THR A 137 6.91 -2.17 -4.90
CA THR A 137 5.62 -1.56 -5.28
C THR A 137 5.68 -0.82 -6.61
N ASP A 138 6.81 -0.20 -6.93
CA ASP A 138 7.02 0.46 -8.22
C ASP A 138 7.13 -0.57 -9.34
N GLU A 139 7.84 -1.68 -9.12
CA GLU A 139 7.90 -2.81 -10.05
C GLU A 139 6.54 -3.50 -10.24
N LEU A 140 5.77 -3.64 -9.16
CA LEU A 140 4.38 -4.13 -9.23
C LEU A 140 3.54 -3.22 -10.13
N ARG A 141 3.60 -1.90 -9.92
CA ARG A 141 2.87 -0.92 -10.73
C ARG A 141 3.30 -0.97 -12.18
N HIS A 142 4.62 -1.01 -12.44
CA HIS A 142 5.17 -1.06 -13.77
C HIS A 142 4.72 -2.33 -14.52
N ARG A 143 4.80 -3.50 -13.88
CA ARG A 143 4.31 -4.76 -14.47
C ARG A 143 2.81 -4.77 -14.70
N ALA A 144 2.01 -4.29 -13.74
CA ALA A 144 0.57 -4.21 -13.89
C ALA A 144 0.18 -3.31 -15.08
N HIS A 145 0.81 -2.13 -15.20
CA HIS A 145 0.60 -1.24 -16.33
C HIS A 145 1.04 -1.88 -17.65
N GLY A 146 2.21 -2.51 -17.67
CA GLY A 146 2.74 -3.19 -18.85
C GLY A 146 1.82 -4.30 -19.34
N TYR A 147 1.36 -5.15 -18.43
CA TYR A 147 0.42 -6.23 -18.71
C TYR A 147 -0.94 -5.70 -19.21
N LEU A 148 -1.52 -4.72 -18.51
CA LEU A 148 -2.79 -4.14 -18.93
C LEU A 148 -2.67 -3.46 -20.29
N ARG A 149 -1.55 -2.80 -20.57
CA ARG A 149 -1.29 -2.20 -21.87
C ARG A 149 -1.13 -3.26 -22.95
N SER A 150 -0.40 -4.35 -22.70
CA SER A 150 -0.23 -5.41 -23.71
C SER A 150 -1.52 -6.14 -24.01
N GLU A 151 -2.38 -6.36 -23.01
CA GLU A 151 -3.59 -7.17 -23.18
C GLU A 151 -4.79 -6.32 -23.65
N TYR A 152 -4.96 -5.13 -23.08
CA TYR A 152 -6.16 -4.32 -23.26
C TYR A 152 -5.96 -3.13 -24.22
N ALA A 153 -4.74 -2.64 -24.46
CA ALA A 153 -4.54 -1.53 -25.40
C ALA A 153 -4.46 -1.96 -26.87
N GLN A 154 -4.54 -3.26 -27.16
CA GLN A 154 -4.58 -3.75 -28.54
C GLN A 154 -5.90 -3.37 -29.21
N VAL A 155 -5.80 -2.73 -30.36
CA VAL A 155 -6.94 -2.31 -31.17
C VAL A 155 -7.21 -3.35 -32.24
N ASN A 156 -8.42 -3.91 -32.27
CA ASN A 156 -8.89 -4.80 -33.31
C ASN A 156 -9.87 -4.07 -34.23
N PRO A 157 -9.51 -3.79 -35.50
CA PRO A 157 -10.38 -3.04 -36.41
C PRO A 157 -11.67 -3.79 -36.78
N LEU A 158 -11.73 -5.11 -36.56
CA LEU A 158 -12.90 -5.94 -36.85
C LEU A 158 -13.82 -6.11 -35.62
N GLY A 159 -13.39 -5.66 -34.45
CA GLY A 159 -14.16 -5.76 -33.21
C GLY A 159 -15.18 -4.62 -33.05
N PRO A 160 -16.15 -4.78 -32.13
CA PRO A 160 -17.07 -3.71 -31.79
C PRO A 160 -16.31 -2.49 -31.24
N ILE A 161 -16.52 -1.32 -31.87
CA ILE A 161 -15.76 -0.10 -31.57
C ILE A 161 -16.09 0.42 -30.15
N GLU A 162 -17.36 0.36 -29.74
CA GLU A 162 -17.85 0.85 -28.45
C GLU A 162 -17.16 0.17 -27.27
N LEU A 163 -17.03 -1.16 -27.31
CA LEU A 163 -16.37 -1.94 -26.26
C LEU A 163 -14.87 -1.61 -26.17
N GLN A 164 -14.24 -1.36 -27.32
CA GLN A 164 -12.83 -0.96 -27.37
C GLN A 164 -12.60 0.45 -26.84
N LEU A 165 -13.48 1.41 -27.16
CA LEU A 165 -13.43 2.75 -26.57
C LEU A 165 -13.62 2.70 -25.06
N HIS A 166 -14.61 1.95 -24.57
CA HIS A 166 -14.85 1.79 -23.14
C HIS A 166 -13.60 1.23 -22.43
N ARG A 167 -12.98 0.21 -23.00
CA ARG A 167 -11.73 -0.37 -22.50
C ARG A 167 -10.59 0.65 -22.43
N LEU A 168 -10.42 1.48 -23.47
CA LEU A 168 -9.38 2.51 -23.47
C LEU A 168 -9.65 3.59 -22.40
N HIS A 169 -10.92 3.99 -22.22
CA HIS A 169 -11.30 4.90 -21.15
C HIS A 169 -11.06 4.30 -19.75
N TRP A 170 -11.37 3.01 -19.57
CA TRP A 170 -11.07 2.29 -18.33
C TRP A 170 -9.56 2.26 -18.03
N LEU A 171 -8.72 1.96 -19.04
CA LEU A 171 -7.26 2.03 -18.89
C LEU A 171 -6.75 3.44 -18.56
N HIS A 172 -7.35 4.47 -19.13
CA HIS A 172 -7.03 5.86 -18.80
C HIS A 172 -7.43 6.21 -17.35
N HIS A 173 -8.61 5.77 -16.91
CA HIS A 173 -9.07 5.95 -15.52
C HIS A 173 -8.11 5.30 -14.50
N LEU A 174 -7.52 4.15 -14.86
CA LEU A 174 -6.48 3.48 -14.06
C LEU A 174 -5.09 4.14 -14.18
N ASN A 175 -4.95 5.26 -14.89
CA ASN A 175 -3.67 5.93 -15.20
C ASN A 175 -2.66 5.04 -15.95
N VAL A 176 -3.14 4.03 -16.68
CA VAL A 176 -2.29 3.16 -17.53
C VAL A 176 -1.97 3.85 -18.85
N LEU A 177 -2.93 4.60 -19.40
CA LEU A 177 -2.77 5.40 -20.62
C LEU A 177 -2.78 6.88 -20.29
N SER A 178 -1.83 7.63 -20.87
CA SER A 178 -1.88 9.10 -20.84
C SER A 178 -3.05 9.62 -21.68
N GLU A 179 -3.48 10.86 -21.43
CA GLU A 179 -4.54 11.49 -22.22
C GLU A 179 -4.20 11.57 -23.72
N GLN A 180 -2.93 11.83 -24.05
CA GLN A 180 -2.47 11.87 -25.44
C GLN A 180 -2.53 10.50 -26.11
N GLU A 181 -2.17 9.44 -25.38
CA GLU A 181 -2.25 8.07 -25.88
C GLU A 181 -3.70 7.63 -26.08
N LEU A 182 -4.59 7.96 -25.12
CA LEU A 182 -6.03 7.72 -25.25
C LEU A 182 -6.57 8.37 -26.53
N ARG A 183 -6.30 9.66 -26.75
CA ARG A 183 -6.71 10.40 -27.96
C ARG A 183 -6.16 9.73 -29.22
N THR A 184 -4.89 9.34 -29.22
CA THR A 184 -4.27 8.71 -30.39
C THR A 184 -4.93 7.37 -30.73
N LEU A 185 -5.19 6.53 -29.71
CA LEU A 185 -5.81 5.22 -29.90
C LEU A 185 -7.30 5.33 -30.26
N SER A 186 -8.04 6.27 -29.64
CA SER A 186 -9.43 6.53 -29.97
C SER A 186 -9.59 7.08 -31.38
N THR A 187 -8.68 7.96 -31.84
CA THR A 187 -8.66 8.45 -33.22
C THR A 187 -8.34 7.34 -34.22
N ARG A 188 -7.43 6.41 -33.90
CA ARG A 188 -7.17 5.24 -34.76
C ARG A 188 -8.39 4.33 -34.89
N LEU A 189 -9.16 4.18 -33.82
CA LEU A 189 -10.39 3.37 -33.80
C LEU A 189 -11.56 4.00 -34.55
N THR A 190 -11.76 5.31 -34.36
CA THR A 190 -12.96 6.02 -34.85
C THR A 190 -12.70 6.80 -36.14
N GLY A 191 -11.44 7.02 -36.51
CA GLY A 191 -11.05 7.94 -37.57
C GLY A 191 -11.29 9.41 -37.25
N ARG A 192 -11.64 9.76 -36.00
CA ARG A 192 -12.01 11.12 -35.57
C ARG A 192 -11.03 11.67 -34.52
N LEU A 193 -10.70 12.95 -34.64
CA LEU A 193 -9.83 13.66 -33.69
C LEU A 193 -10.54 14.10 -32.40
N SER A 194 -11.88 14.00 -32.35
CA SER A 194 -12.70 14.41 -31.20
C SER A 194 -13.14 13.20 -30.36
N LEU A 195 -13.09 13.36 -29.03
CA LEU A 195 -13.56 12.43 -27.99
C LEU A 195 -15.03 12.65 -27.62
N ASP A 196 -15.78 13.45 -28.39
CA ASP A 196 -17.19 13.71 -28.08
C ASP A 196 -18.02 12.41 -28.14
N PRO A 197 -18.98 12.21 -27.21
CA PRO A 197 -19.82 11.03 -27.18
C PRO A 197 -20.53 10.84 -28.53
N LEU A 198 -20.52 9.60 -29.02
CA LEU A 198 -21.16 9.21 -30.26
C LEU A 198 -22.68 9.46 -30.16
N LYS A 199 -23.16 10.55 -30.76
CA LYS A 199 -24.57 10.73 -31.08
C LYS A 199 -24.96 9.74 -32.18
N LEU A 200 -25.50 8.59 -31.79
CA LEU A 200 -26.18 7.68 -32.69
C LEU A 200 -27.64 8.17 -32.81
N MET A 201 -28.03 8.65 -33.99
CA MET A 201 -29.38 9.14 -34.29
C MET A 201 -29.91 10.28 -33.40
N GLY A 202 -29.04 11.16 -32.91
CA GLY A 202 -29.47 12.38 -32.20
C GLY A 202 -29.82 12.18 -30.72
N GLN A 203 -29.56 11.01 -30.14
CA GLN A 203 -29.59 10.79 -28.70
C GLN A 203 -28.18 10.70 -28.12
N ASP A 204 -27.95 11.40 -27.01
CA ASP A 204 -26.79 11.20 -26.16
C ASP A 204 -26.98 9.87 -25.42
N LEU A 205 -26.12 8.88 -25.70
CA LEU A 205 -26.14 7.58 -25.04
C LEU A 205 -25.55 7.70 -23.63
N GLU A 206 -26.39 8.09 -22.66
CA GLU A 206 -26.13 7.78 -21.25
C GLU A 206 -26.35 6.26 -21.05
N THR A 207 -25.30 5.54 -20.69
CA THR A 207 -25.41 4.11 -20.36
C THR A 207 -26.23 3.92 -19.08
N PRO A 208 -27.08 2.88 -18.97
CA PRO A 208 -27.82 2.59 -17.75
C PRO A 208 -26.85 2.27 -16.62
N TYR A 209 -27.10 2.87 -15.46
CA TYR A 209 -26.41 2.57 -14.21
C TYR A 209 -26.52 1.07 -13.92
N LEU A 210 -25.39 0.37 -13.95
CA LEU A 210 -25.28 -0.97 -13.36
C LEU A 210 -24.94 -0.78 -11.87
N ASN A 211 -25.84 -1.26 -11.02
CA ASN A 211 -25.69 -1.36 -9.57
C ASN A 211 -24.48 -2.22 -9.17
#